data_AF-A0AB34H6I8-F1
#
_entry.id   AF-A0AB34H6I8-F1
#
_cell.length_a   1.000
_cell.length_b   1.000
_cell.length_c   1.000
_cell.angle_alpha   90.00
_cell.angle_beta   90.00
_cell.angle_gamma   90.00
#
_symmetry.space_group_name_H-M   'P 1'
#
loop_
_entity.id
_entity.type
_entity.pdbx_description
1 polymer ?
#
loop_
_entity_poly.entity_id
_entity_poly.type
_entity_poly.pdbx_seq_one_letter_code
_entity_poly.pdbx_strand_id
1 'polypeptide(L)'
;MEFQEESHICSRQAKECGIFREYYITMVKWVSNTKTVVRWLNRPQNISILTVCETTTGACSRKYEMTSDTWLSKQNEEPVFSRDGSKFFMTVPVKQGGRGEYSHIAMFLVQVSAGFFLWFGFIPSCS
;
A
#
# COMPACT_ATOMS: atom_id res chain seq x y z
N MET A 1 -7.49 -20.88 15.00
CA MET A 1 -6.81 -20.00 15.97
C MET A 1 -5.93 -18.96 15.28
N GLU A 2 -5.24 -19.30 14.18
CA GLU A 2 -4.39 -18.38 13.39
C GLU A 2 -5.10 -17.14 12.84
N PHE A 3 -6.31 -17.31 12.28
CA PHE A 3 -7.12 -16.20 11.75
C PHE A 3 -7.56 -15.16 12.82
N GLN A 4 -7.77 -15.59 14.07
CA GLN A 4 -8.13 -14.65 15.14
C GLN A 4 -6.93 -13.80 15.54
N GLU A 5 -5.74 -14.38 15.59
CA GLU A 5 -4.52 -13.67 15.96
C GLU A 5 -4.11 -12.66 14.88
N GLU A 6 -4.20 -13.02 13.60
CA GLU A 6 -3.99 -12.09 12.48
C GLU A 6 -4.96 -10.91 12.49
N SER A 7 -6.23 -11.15 12.83
CA SER A 7 -7.23 -10.07 12.96
C SER A 7 -6.94 -9.13 14.14
N HIS A 8 -6.44 -9.66 15.26
CA HIS A 8 -6.08 -8.87 16.43
C HIS A 8 -4.81 -8.06 16.20
N ILE A 9 -3.79 -8.64 15.58
CA ILE A 9 -2.57 -7.94 15.17
C ILE A 9 -2.94 -6.78 14.26
N CYS A 10 -3.67 -7.06 13.17
CA CYS A 10 -4.07 -6.05 12.20
C CYS A 10 -4.91 -4.93 12.86
N SER A 11 -5.83 -5.27 13.77
CA SER A 11 -6.65 -4.27 14.48
C SER A 11 -5.86 -3.39 15.45
N ARG A 12 -4.82 -3.91 16.13
CA ARG A 12 -3.90 -3.10 16.95
C ARG A 12 -3.08 -2.16 16.07
N GLN A 13 -2.60 -2.71 14.97
CA GLN A 13 -1.73 -2.06 14.00
C GLN A 13 -2.45 -0.93 13.22
N ALA A 14 -3.75 -1.11 12.93
CA ALA A 14 -4.62 -0.09 12.33
C ALA A 14 -4.70 1.19 13.15
N LYS A 15 -4.75 1.06 14.49
CA LYS A 15 -4.82 2.19 15.42
C LYS A 15 -3.55 3.05 15.34
N GLU A 16 -2.40 2.41 15.25
CA GLU A 16 -1.09 3.09 15.17
C GLU A 16 -0.88 3.78 13.83
N CYS A 17 -1.38 3.18 12.74
CA CYS A 17 -1.43 3.81 11.43
C CYS A 17 -2.53 4.86 11.27
N GLY A 18 -3.25 5.26 12.34
CA GLY A 18 -4.29 6.29 12.29
C GLY A 18 -5.49 5.92 11.41
N ILE A 19 -5.74 4.63 11.18
CA ILE A 19 -6.87 4.14 10.38
C ILE A 19 -8.05 3.95 11.33
N PHE A 20 -8.69 5.06 11.68
CA PHE A 20 -9.81 5.08 12.62
C PHE A 20 -11.13 5.15 11.87
N ARG A 21 -11.84 4.02 11.90
CA ARG A 21 -13.27 3.83 11.59
C ARG A 21 -13.57 3.68 10.08
N GLU A 22 -14.20 2.54 9.78
CA GLU A 22 -14.76 2.16 8.47
C GLU A 22 -13.76 1.86 7.34
N TYR A 23 -12.77 1.00 7.63
CA TYR A 23 -11.91 0.39 6.62
C TYR A 23 -12.06 -1.15 6.62
N TYR A 24 -12.01 -1.72 5.43
CA TYR A 24 -11.89 -3.15 5.16
C TYR A 24 -10.43 -3.51 4.91
N ILE A 25 -10.03 -4.69 5.37
CA ILE A 25 -8.75 -5.29 4.98
C ILE A 25 -9.04 -6.12 3.73
N THR A 26 -8.48 -5.73 2.59
CA THR A 26 -8.72 -6.45 1.32
C THR A 26 -7.59 -7.39 0.95
N MET A 27 -6.39 -7.15 1.48
CA MET A 27 -5.22 -7.97 1.20
C MET A 27 -4.23 -7.90 2.36
N VAL A 28 -3.70 -9.06 2.74
CA VAL A 28 -2.59 -9.21 3.67
C VAL A 28 -1.57 -10.14 3.03
N LYS A 29 -0.29 -9.73 3.03
CA LYS A 29 0.79 -10.53 2.46
C LYS A 29 2.04 -10.44 3.31
N TRP A 30 2.65 -11.59 3.55
CA TRP A 30 3.95 -11.68 4.20
C TRP A 30 5.06 -11.44 3.19
N VAL A 31 5.91 -10.45 3.47
CA VAL A 31 7.11 -10.14 2.66
C VAL A 31 8.32 -10.88 3.23
N SER A 32 8.37 -10.98 4.56
CA SER A 32 9.41 -11.68 5.31
C SER A 32 8.82 -12.12 6.65
N ASN A 33 9.54 -12.95 7.41
CA ASN A 33 9.08 -13.39 8.73
C ASN A 33 8.81 -12.24 9.71
N THR A 34 9.44 -11.08 9.48
CA THR A 34 9.28 -9.89 10.32
C THR A 34 8.46 -8.79 9.66
N LYS A 35 8.08 -8.92 8.37
CA LYS A 35 7.43 -7.85 7.60
C LYS A 35 6.19 -8.33 6.88
N THR A 36 5.10 -7.62 7.11
CA THR A 36 3.80 -7.82 6.46
C THR A 36 3.39 -6.57 5.71
N VAL A 37 2.58 -6.77 4.69
CA VAL A 37 1.93 -5.72 3.92
C VAL A 37 0.45 -5.90 4.10
N VAL A 38 -0.22 -4.81 4.42
CA VAL A 38 -1.66 -4.78 4.59
C VAL A 38 -2.22 -3.70 3.68
N ARG A 39 -3.28 -4.04 2.95
CA ARG A 39 -4.09 -3.10 2.20
C ARG A 39 -5.40 -2.84 2.91
N TRP A 40 -5.65 -1.57 3.14
CA TRP A 40 -6.85 -1.03 3.77
C TRP A 40 -7.66 -0.32 2.70
N LEU A 41 -8.94 -0.65 2.59
CA LEU A 41 -9.88 -0.01 1.69
C LEU A 41 -10.96 0.65 2.52
N ASN A 42 -11.23 1.93 2.31
CA ASN A 42 -12.31 2.58 3.04
C ASN A 42 -13.68 2.02 2.61
N ARG A 43 -14.71 2.23 3.45
CA ARG A 43 -16.06 1.71 3.18
C ARG A 43 -16.67 2.15 1.85
N PRO A 44 -16.54 3.43 1.41
CA PRO A 44 -16.96 3.85 0.06
C PRO A 44 -16.09 3.30 -1.08
N GLN A 45 -14.98 2.63 -0.78
CA GLN A 45 -14.02 2.05 -1.73
C GLN A 45 -13.34 3.06 -2.67
N ASN A 46 -13.26 4.33 -2.29
CA ASN A 46 -12.61 5.37 -3.08
C ASN A 46 -11.21 5.74 -2.56
N ILE A 47 -10.80 5.20 -1.40
CA ILE A 47 -9.46 5.38 -0.80
C ILE A 47 -8.89 4.02 -0.41
N SER A 48 -7.72 3.68 -0.95
CA SER A 48 -6.92 2.52 -0.57
C SER A 48 -5.59 2.95 0.02
N ILE A 49 -5.24 2.40 1.17
CA ILE A 49 -3.97 2.65 1.86
C ILE A 49 -3.19 1.34 1.91
N LEU A 50 -1.96 1.35 1.43
CA LEU A 50 -1.03 0.24 1.54
C LEU A 50 0.00 0.56 2.62
N THR A 51 0.04 -0.27 3.66
CA THR A 51 0.94 -0.14 4.80
C THR A 51 1.91 -1.31 4.84
N VAL A 52 3.17 -1.03 5.16
CA VAL A 52 4.16 -2.04 5.51
C VAL A 52 4.38 -2.00 7.01
N CYS A 53 4.35 -3.17 7.60
CA CYS A 53 4.20 -3.41 9.01
C CYS A 53 5.26 -4.39 9.48
N GLU A 54 6.03 -4.01 10.49
CA GLU A 54 7.01 -4.90 11.12
C GLU A 54 6.31 -5.62 12.28
N THR A 55 6.34 -6.96 12.27
CA THR A 55 5.60 -7.80 13.24
C THR A 55 6.31 -7.90 14.59
N THR A 56 7.64 -7.71 14.61
CA THR A 56 8.45 -7.77 15.84
C THR A 56 8.27 -6.53 16.71
N THR A 57 8.14 -5.35 16.09
CA THR A 57 7.98 -4.07 16.79
C THR A 57 6.54 -3.55 16.80
N GLY A 58 5.67 -4.10 15.94
CA GLY A 58 4.31 -3.57 15.73
C GLY A 58 4.27 -2.25 14.94
N ALA A 59 5.43 -1.75 14.49
CA ALA A 59 5.49 -0.48 13.78
C ALA A 59 4.96 -0.62 12.35
N CYS A 60 4.04 0.26 11.94
CA CYS A 60 3.63 0.39 10.53
C CYS A 60 3.94 1.74 9.96
N SER A 61 4.21 1.70 8.66
CA SER A 61 4.38 2.88 7.85
C SER A 61 3.47 2.79 6.62
N ARG A 62 2.70 3.85 6.38
CA ARG A 62 1.97 4.05 5.13
C ARG A 62 2.99 4.21 4.01
N LYS A 63 2.90 3.36 2.98
CA LYS A 63 3.81 3.40 1.82
C LYS A 63 3.18 4.00 0.60
N TYR A 64 1.89 3.76 0.41
CA TYR A 64 1.18 4.26 -0.76
C TYR A 64 -0.29 4.47 -0.44
N GLU A 65 -0.83 5.56 -0.95
CA GLU A 65 -2.24 5.90 -0.86
C GLU A 65 -2.78 6.10 -2.28
N MET A 66 -3.90 5.46 -2.57
CA MET A 66 -4.59 5.55 -3.85
C MET A 66 -5.98 6.13 -3.60
N THR A 67 -6.31 7.18 -4.34
CA THR A 67 -7.60 7.87 -4.24
C THR A 67 -8.22 7.96 -5.62
N SER A 68 -9.54 7.78 -5.71
CA SER A 68 -10.32 7.95 -6.93
C SER A 68 -11.58 8.74 -6.63
N ASP A 69 -12.10 9.45 -7.63
CA ASP A 69 -13.41 10.11 -7.55
C ASP A 69 -14.57 9.08 -7.60
N THR A 70 -14.26 7.87 -8.06
CA THR A 70 -15.19 6.74 -8.18
C THR A 70 -14.71 5.56 -7.32
N TRP A 71 -15.18 4.33 -7.60
CA TRP A 71 -14.70 3.15 -6.89
C TRP A 71 -13.31 2.72 -7.41
N LEU A 72 -12.48 2.23 -6.48
CA LEU A 72 -11.20 1.65 -6.80
C LEU A 72 -11.37 0.21 -7.29
N SER A 73 -10.83 -0.07 -8.47
CA SER A 73 -10.81 -1.42 -9.05
C SER A 73 -9.56 -2.20 -8.62
N LYS A 74 -9.59 -3.55 -8.70
CA LYS A 74 -8.43 -4.44 -8.46
C LYS A 74 -7.77 -4.35 -7.07
N GLN A 75 -8.54 -4.08 -6.02
CA GLN A 75 -8.01 -3.96 -4.66
C GLN A 75 -7.52 -5.26 -4.03
N ASN A 76 -7.78 -6.41 -4.67
CA ASN A 76 -7.26 -7.71 -4.25
C ASN A 76 -5.92 -8.05 -4.92
N GLU A 77 -5.37 -7.17 -5.76
CA GLU A 77 -4.10 -7.42 -6.43
C GLU A 77 -2.95 -7.36 -5.42
N GLU A 78 -2.20 -8.46 -5.35
CA GLU A 78 -1.08 -8.59 -4.45
C GLU A 78 0.17 -7.91 -5.01
N PRO A 79 0.82 -7.01 -4.26
CA PRO A 79 2.12 -6.49 -4.63
C PRO A 79 3.17 -7.61 -4.67
N VAL A 80 4.09 -7.49 -5.62
CA VAL A 80 5.24 -8.39 -5.75
C VAL A 80 6.44 -7.69 -5.13
N PHE A 81 7.05 -8.33 -4.13
CA PHE A 81 8.24 -7.80 -3.46
C PHE A 81 9.51 -8.40 -4.06
N SER A 82 10.57 -7.61 -4.09
CA SER A 82 11.93 -8.14 -4.31
C SER A 82 12.30 -9.12 -3.19
N ARG A 83 13.22 -10.03 -3.47
CA ARG A 83 13.75 -11.00 -2.48
C ARG A 83 14.28 -10.32 -1.21
N ASP A 84 14.83 -9.12 -1.36
CA ASP A 84 15.40 -8.34 -0.26
C ASP A 84 14.34 -7.51 0.50
N GLY A 85 13.08 -7.49 0.04
CA GLY A 85 11.99 -6.71 0.64
C GLY A 85 12.17 -5.19 0.57
N SER A 86 13.14 -4.70 -0.22
CA SER A 86 13.48 -3.28 -0.35
C SER A 86 12.62 -2.53 -1.38
N LYS A 87 12.11 -3.26 -2.38
CA LYS A 87 11.29 -2.73 -3.46
C LYS A 87 10.04 -3.59 -3.64
N PHE A 88 8.95 -2.95 -4.05
CA PHE A 88 7.74 -3.66 -4.45
C PHE A 88 7.19 -3.11 -5.76
N PHE A 89 6.50 -3.98 -6.48
CA PHE A 89 5.84 -3.69 -7.73
C PHE A 89 4.35 -3.87 -7.53
N MET A 90 3.58 -2.91 -8.03
CA MET A 90 2.12 -3.01 -8.07
C MET A 90 1.57 -2.28 -9.28
N THR A 91 0.39 -2.71 -9.72
CA THR A 91 -0.35 -2.02 -10.77
C THR A 91 -1.01 -0.76 -10.21
N VAL A 92 -0.81 0.37 -10.88
CA VAL A 92 -1.43 1.67 -10.55
C VAL A 92 -2.10 2.26 -11.78
N PRO A 93 -3.22 3.00 -11.61
CA PRO A 93 -3.79 3.78 -12.69
C PRO A 93 -2.89 4.97 -13.01
N VAL A 94 -2.51 5.13 -14.28
CA VAL A 94 -1.75 6.29 -14.77
C VAL A 94 -2.54 6.96 -15.89
N LYS A 95 -2.69 8.28 -15.80
CA LYS A 95 -3.32 9.11 -16.84
C LYS A 95 -2.45 9.09 -18.10
N GLN A 96 -2.97 8.53 -19.18
CA GLN A 96 -2.27 8.46 -20.46
C GLN A 96 -2.84 9.52 -21.41
N GLY A 97 -2.67 10.79 -21.02
CA GLY A 97 -3.20 11.95 -21.74
C GLY A 97 -4.74 12.00 -21.73
N GLY A 98 -5.34 12.39 -22.86
CA GLY A 98 -6.80 12.59 -22.99
C GLY A 98 -7.63 11.31 -23.17
N ARG A 99 -7.02 10.12 -23.12
CA ARG A 99 -7.70 8.84 -23.37
C ARG A 99 -8.11 8.10 -22.10
N GLY A 100 -7.96 8.74 -20.93
CA GLY A 100 -8.29 8.17 -19.63
C GLY A 100 -7.09 7.56 -18.91
N GLU A 101 -7.39 6.71 -17.94
CA GLU A 101 -6.42 6.07 -17.05
C GLU A 101 -6.25 4.59 -17.41
N TYR A 102 -5.01 4.15 -17.50
CA TYR A 102 -4.67 2.76 -17.78
C TYR A 102 -3.85 2.16 -16.65
N SER A 103 -4.02 0.86 -16.43
CA SER A 103 -3.27 0.08 -15.45
C SER A 103 -1.82 -0.11 -15.91
N HIS A 104 -0.85 0.46 -15.19
CA HIS A 104 0.59 0.31 -15.45
C HIS A 104 1.30 -0.27 -14.22
N ILE A 105 2.40 -0.98 -14.43
CA ILE A 105 3.23 -1.50 -13.35
C ILE A 105 4.12 -0.36 -12.83
N ALA A 106 4.00 -0.03 -11.56
CA ALA A 106 4.87 0.92 -10.88
C ALA A 106 5.77 0.22 -9.87
N MET A 107 6.97 0.77 -9.71
CA MET A 107 7.96 0.34 -8.72
C MET A 107 7.96 1.32 -7.56
N PHE A 108 7.97 0.79 -6.35
CA PHE A 108 8.03 1.57 -5.11
C PHE A 108 9.17 1.08 -4.22
N LEU A 109 9.76 2.00 -3.45
CA LEU A 109 10.79 1.69 -2.46
C LEU A 109 10.16 1.61 -1.07
N VAL A 110 10.47 0.57 -0.32
CA VAL A 110 9.95 0.35 1.04
C VAL A 110 10.65 1.27 2.04
N GLN A 111 11.91 1.67 1.79
CA GLN A 111 12.61 2.66 2.59
C GLN A 111 12.33 4.06 2.03
N VAL A 112 11.80 4.95 2.87
CA VAL A 112 11.43 6.30 2.46
C VAL A 112 12.69 7.16 2.38
N SER A 113 13.17 7.39 1.16
CA SER A 113 13.34 8.73 0.63
C SER A 113 13.25 8.66 -0.89
N ALA A 114 12.24 9.33 -1.46
CA ALA A 114 11.96 9.42 -2.90
C ALA A 114 11.53 8.12 -3.62
N GLY A 115 10.24 8.03 -3.96
CA GLY A 115 9.80 7.17 -5.05
C GLY A 115 10.43 7.67 -6.35
N PHE A 116 11.34 6.88 -6.92
CA PHE A 116 11.91 7.15 -8.25
C PHE A 116 10.91 6.72 -9.32
N PHE A 117 10.23 7.69 -9.94
CA PHE A 117 9.61 7.48 -11.27
C PHE A 117 10.75 7.35 -12.29
N LEU A 118 10.97 6.14 -12.81
CA LEU A 118 12.09 5.86 -13.74
C LEU A 118 11.90 6.41 -15.17
N TRP A 119 10.92 7.26 -15.43
CA TRP A 119 10.82 7.95 -16.72
C TRP A 119 9.93 9.19 -16.59
N PHE A 120 10.53 10.30 -16.17
CA PHE A 120 10.25 11.71 -16.50
C PHE A 120 10.85 12.58 -15.38
N GLY A 121 11.62 13.60 -15.77
CA GLY A 121 12.64 14.25 -14.96
C GLY A 121 12.18 15.06 -13.72
N PHE A 122 13.13 15.19 -12.80
CA PHE A 122 13.40 16.27 -11.83
C PHE A 122 12.26 16.96 -11.03
N ILE A 123 12.21 16.62 -9.73
CA ILE A 123 12.18 17.44 -8.47
C ILE A 123 11.43 18.80 -8.48
N PRO A 124 10.52 19.00 -7.51
CA PRO A 124 10.81 20.01 -6.49
C PRO A 124 10.77 19.41 -5.07
N SER A 125 11.82 19.69 -4.32
CA SER A 125 11.89 19.48 -2.88
C SER A 125 10.86 20.38 -2.20
N CYS A 126 10.00 19.83 -1.35
CA CYS A 126 9.26 20.65 -0.39
C CYS A 126 10.18 20.99 0.79
N SER A 127 10.34 22.29 1.04
CA SER A 127 10.79 22.86 2.31
C SER A 127 9.66 22.84 3.35
#